data_AF-A0A914VJJ1-F1
#
_entry.id   AF-A0A914VJJ1-F1
#
_cell.length_a   1.000
_cell.length_b   1.000
_cell.length_c   1.000
_cell.angle_alpha   90.00
_cell.angle_beta   90.00
_cell.angle_gamma   90.00
#
_symmetry.space_group_name_H-M   'P 1'
#
loop_
_entity.id
_entity.type
_entity.pdbx_description
1 polymer ?
#
loop_
_entity_poly.entity_id
_entity_poly.type
_entity_poly.pdbx_seq_one_letter_code
_entity_poly.pdbx_strand_id
1 'polypeptide(L)'
;MQMYDSRDGVSVWRWRSIAPRVRILKNVLLLTLCVATAVGATLTPLLTFLASAAELKVIAPVSLLGFYCAAAASHLSGRAFFRLCRHKIALVMGVFPIFFLVVATSFPHQITLILAPVLVGSMQGPLWTASFGYLIGMAKQLGYYTNQTELGMVPALLGFINGCIALGAFFGYSLTAGAFMALEMVENRSTSAWAPYDWAE
;
A
#
# COMPACT_ATOMS: atom_id res chain seq x y z
N MET A 1 16.85 25.65 -50.88
CA MET A 1 15.80 24.63 -50.66
C MET A 1 16.52 23.34 -50.26
N GLN A 2 16.73 23.14 -48.96
CA GLN A 2 17.48 21.98 -48.46
C GLN A 2 16.52 20.78 -48.36
N MET A 3 16.84 19.71 -49.09
CA MET A 3 16.21 18.41 -48.93
C MET A 3 16.50 17.90 -47.52
N TYR A 4 15.47 17.81 -46.69
CA TYR A 4 15.52 17.05 -45.45
C TYR A 4 15.56 15.57 -45.80
N ASP A 5 16.67 14.92 -45.50
CA ASP A 5 16.83 13.48 -45.63
C ASP A 5 15.86 12.78 -44.66
N SER A 6 14.83 12.16 -45.21
CA SER A 6 13.66 11.65 -44.49
C SER A 6 13.91 10.35 -43.71
N ARG A 7 15.15 9.86 -43.70
CA ARG A 7 15.52 8.59 -43.08
C ARG A 7 16.01 8.72 -41.64
N ASP A 8 16.59 9.86 -41.27
CA ASP A 8 17.08 10.09 -39.89
C ASP A 8 16.05 10.78 -38.98
N GLY A 9 15.01 11.38 -39.56
CA GLY A 9 13.93 11.97 -38.77
C GLY A 9 13.17 10.93 -37.94
N VAL A 10 12.86 9.78 -38.53
CA VAL A 10 12.00 8.76 -37.89
C VAL A 10 12.65 8.17 -36.64
N SER A 11 13.98 8.01 -36.61
CA SER A 11 14.69 7.46 -35.45
C SER A 11 14.71 8.47 -34.29
N VAL A 12 15.05 9.74 -34.53
CA VAL A 12 15.10 10.79 -33.49
C VAL A 12 13.72 11.05 -32.86
N TRP A 13 12.64 11.04 -33.66
CA TRP A 13 11.27 11.13 -33.15
C TRP A 13 10.86 9.89 -32.33
N ARG A 14 11.27 8.69 -32.75
CA ARG A 14 11.05 7.44 -31.97
C ARG A 14 11.76 7.50 -30.61
N TRP A 15 13.04 7.86 -30.55
CA TRP A 15 13.80 7.97 -29.29
C TRP A 15 13.23 9.05 -28.34
N ARG A 16 12.82 10.20 -28.88
CA ARG A 16 12.15 11.26 -28.11
C ARG A 16 10.79 10.83 -27.57
N SER A 17 10.10 9.86 -28.20
CA SER A 17 8.83 9.30 -27.71
C SER A 17 9.00 8.15 -26.70
N ILE A 18 10.12 7.43 -26.73
CA ILE A 18 10.38 6.31 -25.81
C ILE A 18 10.71 6.84 -24.41
N ALA A 19 11.53 7.88 -24.32
CA ALA A 19 11.92 8.50 -23.04
C ALA A 19 10.73 8.94 -22.15
N PRO A 20 9.69 9.63 -22.65
CA PRO A 20 8.52 9.99 -21.84
C PRO A 20 7.66 8.78 -21.47
N ARG A 21 7.48 7.79 -22.37
CA ARG A 21 6.74 6.55 -22.06
C ARG A 21 7.39 5.77 -20.92
N VAL A 22 8.71 5.59 -20.98
CA VAL A 22 9.47 4.88 -19.93
C VAL A 22 9.40 5.63 -18.61
N ARG A 23 9.46 6.98 -18.64
CA ARG A 23 9.30 7.80 -17.42
C ARG A 23 7.92 7.63 -16.78
N ILE A 24 6.86 7.62 -17.58
CA ILE A 24 5.49 7.38 -17.11
C ILE A 24 5.38 5.98 -16.51
N LEU A 25 5.86 4.96 -17.23
CA LEU A 25 5.80 3.57 -16.78
C LEU A 25 6.58 3.36 -15.46
N LYS A 26 7.77 3.94 -15.33
CA LYS A 26 8.56 3.94 -14.09
C LYS A 26 7.78 4.56 -12.93
N ASN A 27 7.11 5.69 -13.15
CA ASN A 27 6.33 6.36 -12.12
C ASN A 27 5.10 5.54 -11.70
N VAL A 28 4.43 4.90 -12.65
CA VAL A 28 3.31 3.99 -12.37
C VAL A 28 3.82 2.80 -11.57
N LEU A 29 4.90 2.14 -12.00
CA LEU A 29 5.51 1.02 -11.28
C LEU A 29 5.90 1.41 -9.85
N LEU A 30 6.51 2.57 -9.66
CA LEU A 30 6.91 3.06 -8.33
C LEU A 30 5.69 3.31 -7.44
N LEU A 31 4.65 3.96 -7.97
CA LEU A 31 3.39 4.14 -7.24
C LEU A 31 2.78 2.78 -6.86
N THR A 32 2.70 1.85 -7.82
CA THR A 32 2.15 0.51 -7.60
C THR A 32 2.91 -0.23 -6.52
N LEU A 33 4.24 -0.21 -6.56
CA LEU A 33 5.09 -0.86 -5.57
C LEU A 33 4.90 -0.23 -4.19
N CYS A 34 4.86 1.10 -4.10
CA CYS A 34 4.62 1.81 -2.84
C CYS A 34 3.24 1.48 -2.25
N VAL A 35 2.17 1.49 -3.06
CA VAL A 35 0.82 1.17 -2.58
C VAL A 35 0.70 -0.32 -2.24
N ALA A 36 1.27 -1.21 -3.04
CA ALA A 36 1.27 -2.65 -2.78
C ALA A 36 2.03 -3.02 -1.49
N THR A 37 3.16 -2.36 -1.22
CA THR A 37 3.91 -2.58 0.02
C THR A 37 3.21 -1.96 1.23
N ALA A 38 2.72 -0.73 1.12
CA ALA A 38 2.05 -0.02 2.21
C ALA A 38 0.66 -0.61 2.56
N VAL A 39 -0.16 -0.95 1.56
CA VAL A 39 -1.52 -1.44 1.81
C VAL A 39 -1.54 -2.96 1.85
N GLY A 40 -0.97 -3.61 0.84
CA GLY A 40 -0.95 -5.07 0.73
C GLY A 40 -0.04 -5.68 1.79
N ALA A 41 1.27 -5.46 1.68
CA ALA A 41 2.27 -6.18 2.47
C ALA A 41 2.39 -5.75 3.94
N THR A 42 1.81 -4.61 4.33
CA THR A 42 1.93 -4.10 5.72
C THR A 42 0.58 -3.84 6.36
N LEU A 43 -0.27 -2.96 5.84
CA LEU A 43 -1.56 -2.66 6.49
C LEU A 43 -2.45 -3.90 6.64
N THR A 44 -2.66 -4.64 5.55
CA THR A 44 -3.54 -5.82 5.55
C THR A 44 -3.13 -6.88 6.59
N PRO A 45 -1.87 -7.38 6.61
CA PRO A 45 -1.44 -8.34 7.62
C PRO A 45 -1.43 -7.79 9.04
N LEU A 46 -1.16 -6.49 9.25
CA LEU A 46 -1.23 -5.87 10.58
C LEU A 46 -2.65 -5.86 11.14
N LEU A 47 -3.65 -5.54 10.31
CA LEU A 47 -5.06 -5.60 10.72
C LEU A 47 -5.48 -7.02 11.09
N THR A 48 -4.99 -8.02 10.36
CA THR A 48 -5.24 -9.43 10.68
C THR A 48 -4.50 -9.87 11.94
N PHE A 49 -3.27 -9.42 12.15
CA PHE A 49 -2.57 -9.65 13.41
C PHE A 49 -3.33 -9.05 14.60
N LEU A 50 -3.80 -7.80 14.49
CA LEU A 50 -4.66 -7.16 15.48
C LEU A 50 -5.93 -7.97 15.76
N ALA A 51 -6.60 -8.47 14.72
CA ALA A 51 -7.81 -9.26 14.85
C ALA A 51 -7.58 -10.63 15.52
N SER A 52 -6.41 -11.23 15.30
CA SER A 52 -6.11 -12.60 15.74
C SER A 52 -5.28 -12.67 17.03
N ALA A 53 -4.68 -11.58 17.48
CA ALA A 53 -3.87 -11.55 18.70
C ALA A 53 -4.72 -11.77 19.95
N ALA A 54 -4.51 -12.90 20.64
CA ALA A 54 -5.29 -13.31 21.80
C ALA A 54 -5.21 -12.34 22.99
N GLU A 55 -4.09 -11.63 23.13
CA GLU A 55 -3.86 -10.63 24.19
C GLU A 55 -4.66 -9.34 23.97
N LEU A 56 -5.16 -9.10 22.75
CA LEU A 56 -5.83 -7.86 22.35
C LEU A 56 -7.36 -8.00 22.23
N LYS A 57 -7.96 -9.09 22.71
CA LYS A 57 -9.39 -9.44 22.53
C LYS A 57 -10.40 -8.32 22.80
N VAL A 58 -10.12 -7.42 23.75
CA VAL A 58 -11.01 -6.30 24.08
C VAL A 58 -10.72 -5.05 23.24
N ILE A 59 -9.45 -4.79 22.92
CA ILE A 59 -9.01 -3.55 22.26
C ILE A 59 -9.09 -3.67 20.74
N ALA A 60 -8.70 -4.82 20.19
CA ALA A 60 -8.74 -5.12 18.76
C ALA A 60 -10.10 -4.83 18.09
N PRO A 61 -11.27 -5.26 18.62
CA PRO A 61 -12.54 -4.96 17.98
C PRO A 61 -12.87 -3.46 17.99
N VAL A 62 -12.52 -2.74 19.05
CA VAL A 62 -12.73 -1.28 19.15
C VAL A 62 -11.83 -0.55 18.15
N SER A 63 -10.56 -0.94 18.08
CA SER A 63 -9.58 -0.41 17.12
C SER A 63 -10.01 -0.64 15.67
N LEU A 64 -10.46 -1.85 15.34
CA LEU A 64 -10.94 -2.21 14.00
C LEU A 64 -12.23 -1.46 13.64
N LEU A 65 -13.18 -1.36 14.58
CA LEU A 65 -14.38 -0.56 14.39
C LEU A 65 -14.03 0.90 14.10
N GLY A 66 -13.13 1.49 14.89
CA GLY A 66 -12.63 2.84 14.69
C GLY A 66 -11.98 3.03 13.32
N PHE A 67 -11.15 2.07 12.89
CA PHE A 67 -10.56 2.06 11.55
C PHE A 67 -11.64 2.06 10.45
N TYR A 68 -12.62 1.16 10.50
CA TYR A 68 -13.65 1.06 9.45
C TYR A 68 -14.58 2.27 9.43
N CYS A 69 -14.97 2.80 10.59
CA CYS A 69 -15.77 4.03 10.68
C CYS A 69 -15.01 5.24 10.10
N ALA A 70 -13.74 5.41 10.48
CA ALA A 70 -12.90 6.48 9.97
C ALA A 70 -12.64 6.33 8.46
N ALA A 71 -12.43 5.10 7.99
CA ALA A 71 -12.31 4.77 6.56
C ALA A 71 -13.55 5.19 5.79
N ALA A 72 -14.74 4.77 6.21
CA ALA A 72 -15.99 5.14 5.55
C ALA A 72 -16.18 6.66 5.49
N ALA A 73 -15.92 7.37 6.60
CA ALA A 73 -15.98 8.83 6.65
C ALA A 73 -14.93 9.50 5.75
N SER A 74 -13.73 8.93 5.64
CA SER A 74 -12.65 9.46 4.82
C SER A 74 -12.95 9.40 3.32
N HIS A 75 -13.72 8.41 2.86
CA HIS A 75 -14.09 8.30 1.45
C HIS A 75 -15.02 9.45 1.01
N LEU A 76 -15.88 9.94 1.91
CA LEU A 76 -16.76 11.08 1.66
C LEU A 76 -15.98 12.40 1.62
N SER A 77 -15.00 12.56 2.50
CA SER A 77 -14.16 13.77 2.60
C SER A 77 -12.93 13.77 1.67
N GLY A 78 -12.57 12.61 1.12
CA GLY A 78 -11.35 12.42 0.32
C GLY A 78 -11.28 13.31 -0.93
N ARG A 79 -12.43 13.63 -1.56
CA ARG A 79 -12.49 14.58 -2.69
C ARG A 79 -12.18 16.01 -2.27
N ALA A 80 -12.61 16.44 -1.09
CA ALA A 80 -12.34 17.78 -0.58
C ALA A 80 -10.86 17.91 -0.19
N PHE A 81 -10.31 16.90 0.51
CA PHE A 81 -8.89 16.84 0.87
C PHE A 81 -7.99 16.84 -0.37
N PHE A 82 -8.38 16.09 -1.41
CA PHE A 82 -7.65 16.03 -2.67
C PHE A 82 -7.58 17.38 -3.41
N ARG A 83 -8.61 18.24 -3.29
CA ARG A 83 -8.57 19.59 -3.89
C ARG A 83 -7.59 20.51 -3.17
N LEU A 84 -7.35 20.29 -1.88
CA LEU A 84 -6.45 21.09 -1.05
C LEU A 84 -4.99 20.62 -1.17
N CYS A 85 -4.76 19.31 -1.30
CA CYS A 85 -3.43 18.71 -1.37
C CYS A 85 -3.12 18.13 -2.75
N ARG A 86 -1.99 18.54 -3.36
CA ARG A 86 -1.51 17.92 -4.62
C ARG A 86 -1.34 16.41 -4.47
N HIS A 87 -1.57 15.64 -5.55
CA HIS A 87 -1.52 14.15 -5.56
C HIS A 87 -0.37 13.54 -4.76
N LYS A 88 0.86 14.03 -4.93
CA LYS A 88 2.05 13.49 -4.26
C LYS A 88 2.03 13.67 -2.74
N ILE A 89 1.55 14.82 -2.27
CA ILE A 89 1.48 15.12 -0.85
C ILE A 89 0.39 14.25 -0.20
N ALA A 90 -0.76 14.13 -0.86
CA ALA A 90 -1.85 13.27 -0.38
C ALA A 90 -1.41 11.78 -0.30
N LEU A 91 -0.59 11.30 -1.24
CA LEU A 91 0.00 9.96 -1.18
C LEU A 91 0.92 9.78 0.03
N VAL A 92 1.83 10.72 0.28
CA VAL A 92 2.76 10.65 1.42
C VAL A 92 2.00 10.69 2.75
N MET A 93 1.04 11.62 2.87
CA MET A 93 0.17 11.74 4.04
C MET A 93 -0.71 10.49 4.24
N GLY A 94 -1.04 9.78 3.17
CA GLY A 94 -1.79 8.52 3.23
C GLY A 94 -0.96 7.33 3.72
N VAL A 95 0.31 7.27 3.35
CA VAL A 95 1.21 6.16 3.75
C VAL A 95 1.81 6.38 5.14
N PHE A 96 2.06 7.63 5.54
CA PHE A 96 2.72 7.96 6.80
C PHE A 96 2.05 7.35 8.06
N PRO A 97 0.71 7.39 8.23
CA PRO A 97 0.04 6.78 9.38
C PRO A 97 0.24 5.27 9.50
N ILE A 98 0.55 4.58 8.40
CA ILE A 98 0.80 3.13 8.41
C ILE A 98 2.08 2.82 9.20
N PHE A 99 3.11 3.68 9.11
CA PHE A 99 4.30 3.55 9.96
C PHE A 99 3.97 3.72 11.44
N PHE A 100 3.06 4.64 11.77
CA PHE A 100 2.61 4.84 13.14
C PHE A 100 1.88 3.59 13.67
N LEU A 101 1.09 2.92 12.82
CA LEU A 101 0.46 1.65 13.16
C LEU A 101 1.48 0.54 13.43
N VAL A 102 2.53 0.42 12.60
CA VAL A 102 3.62 -0.55 12.82
C VAL A 102 4.23 -0.34 14.21
N VAL A 103 4.59 0.90 14.56
CA VAL A 103 5.18 1.22 15.86
C VAL A 103 4.20 0.92 17.00
N ALA A 104 2.92 1.26 16.83
CA ALA A 104 1.88 0.98 17.83
C ALA A 104 1.69 -0.53 18.07
N THR A 105 1.86 -1.37 17.04
CA THR A 105 1.81 -2.83 17.19
C THR A 105 3.07 -3.42 17.82
N SER A 106 4.24 -2.80 17.65
CA SER A 106 5.48 -3.23 18.30
C SER A 106 5.56 -2.84 19.78
N PHE A 107 4.94 -1.71 20.16
CA PHE A 107 4.88 -1.22 21.54
C PHE A 107 3.42 -0.99 21.93
N PRO A 108 2.68 -2.07 22.25
CA PRO A 108 1.24 -2.01 22.42
C PRO A 108 0.85 -1.25 23.70
N HIS A 109 0.44 0.01 23.52
CA HIS A 109 -0.26 0.77 24.56
C HIS A 109 -1.71 0.93 24.13
N GLN A 110 -2.66 0.79 25.07
CA GLN A 110 -4.10 0.82 24.76
C GLN A 110 -4.53 2.03 23.93
N ILE A 111 -4.01 3.22 24.26
CA ILE A 111 -4.32 4.48 23.56
C ILE A 111 -3.75 4.47 22.13
N THR A 112 -2.49 4.04 21.96
CA THR A 112 -1.84 4.03 20.64
C THR A 112 -2.44 3.00 19.71
N LEU A 113 -2.85 1.84 20.24
CA LEU A 113 -3.54 0.78 19.50
C LEU A 113 -4.94 1.17 19.02
N ILE A 114 -5.60 2.15 19.65
CA ILE A 114 -6.88 2.69 19.18
C ILE A 114 -6.65 3.84 18.22
N LEU A 115 -5.76 4.77 18.56
CA LEU A 115 -5.55 6.00 17.79
C LEU A 115 -4.88 5.72 16.44
N ALA A 116 -3.92 4.79 16.37
CA ALA A 116 -3.19 4.52 15.13
C ALA A 116 -4.09 3.94 14.02
N PRO A 117 -4.93 2.92 14.26
CA PRO A 117 -5.88 2.45 13.25
C PRO A 117 -6.89 3.51 12.82
N VAL A 118 -7.40 4.33 13.75
CA VAL A 118 -8.31 5.44 13.41
C VAL A 118 -7.64 6.45 12.48
N LEU A 119 -6.38 6.82 12.76
CA LEU A 119 -5.58 7.70 11.89
C LEU A 119 -5.38 7.10 10.50
N VAL A 120 -5.03 5.81 10.42
CA VAL A 120 -4.88 5.11 9.13
C VAL A 120 -6.20 5.08 8.37
N GLY A 121 -7.31 4.75 9.03
CA GLY A 121 -8.65 4.76 8.45
C GLY A 121 -9.02 6.14 7.89
N SER A 122 -8.75 7.20 8.65
CA SER A 122 -9.03 8.58 8.22
C SER A 122 -8.29 9.03 6.95
N MET A 123 -7.15 8.39 6.64
CA MET A 123 -6.32 8.71 5.48
C MET A 123 -6.52 7.75 4.31
N GLN A 124 -7.33 6.70 4.48
CA GLN A 124 -7.57 5.69 3.44
C GLN A 124 -8.27 6.27 2.20
N GLY A 125 -9.34 7.05 2.39
CA GLY A 125 -10.05 7.73 1.31
C GLY A 125 -9.18 8.70 0.50
N PRO A 126 -8.45 9.63 1.16
CA PRO A 126 -7.45 10.47 0.51
C PRO A 126 -6.38 9.70 -0.27
N LEU A 127 -5.82 8.62 0.31
CA LEU A 127 -4.81 7.78 -0.33
C LEU A 127 -5.31 7.17 -1.63
N TRP A 128 -6.50 6.55 -1.62
CA TRP A 128 -7.08 5.95 -2.81
C TRP A 128 -7.47 6.99 -3.86
N THR A 129 -8.06 8.11 -3.44
CA THR A 129 -8.43 9.20 -4.34
C THR A 129 -7.21 9.77 -5.04
N ALA A 130 -6.11 10.00 -4.30
CA ALA A 130 -4.86 10.49 -4.86
C ALA A 130 -4.21 9.47 -5.81
N SER A 131 -4.22 8.18 -5.43
CA SER A 131 -3.67 7.08 -6.23
C SER A 131 -4.41 6.92 -7.56
N PHE A 132 -5.73 6.85 -7.52
CA PHE A 132 -6.55 6.73 -8.73
C PHE A 132 -6.47 7.98 -9.59
N GLY A 133 -6.50 9.17 -9.00
CA GLY A 133 -6.33 10.42 -9.75
C GLY A 133 -4.97 10.51 -10.45
N TYR A 134 -3.90 10.10 -9.78
CA TYR A 134 -2.57 10.06 -10.37
C TYR A 134 -2.47 9.02 -11.50
N LEU A 135 -3.02 7.83 -11.28
CA LEU A 135 -3.03 6.75 -12.27
C LEU A 135 -3.83 7.11 -13.50
N ILE A 136 -5.01 7.71 -13.35
CA ILE A 136 -5.80 8.21 -14.48
C ILE A 136 -4.96 9.23 -15.25
N GLY A 137 -4.34 10.22 -14.57
CA GLY A 137 -3.47 11.19 -15.23
C GLY A 137 -2.32 10.56 -16.03
N MET A 138 -1.67 9.53 -15.47
CA MET A 138 -0.62 8.77 -16.16
C MET A 138 -1.17 7.94 -17.33
N ALA A 139 -2.36 7.35 -17.20
CA ALA A 139 -3.03 6.58 -18.24
C ALA A 139 -3.35 7.46 -19.46
N LYS A 140 -3.82 8.71 -19.24
CA LYS A 140 -4.07 9.67 -20.31
C LYS A 140 -2.80 9.99 -21.09
N GLN A 141 -1.73 10.30 -20.37
CA GLN A 141 -0.44 10.59 -20.99
C GLN A 141 0.10 9.38 -21.75
N LEU A 142 0.03 8.20 -21.16
CA LEU A 142 0.49 6.98 -21.80
C LEU A 142 -0.33 6.64 -23.05
N GLY A 143 -1.66 6.75 -22.98
CA GLY A 143 -2.59 6.56 -24.10
C GLY A 143 -2.33 7.51 -25.27
N TYR A 144 -2.05 8.79 -24.99
CA TYR A 144 -1.62 9.76 -26.01
C TYR A 144 -0.35 9.29 -26.72
N TYR A 145 0.64 8.80 -25.96
CA TYR A 145 1.87 8.32 -26.57
C TYR A 145 1.69 6.98 -27.28
N THR A 146 0.80 6.08 -26.85
CA THR A 146 0.62 4.73 -27.41
C THR A 146 -0.51 4.63 -28.45
N ASN A 147 -1.19 5.73 -28.78
CA ASN A 147 -2.40 5.75 -29.61
C ASN A 147 -3.50 4.79 -29.10
N GLN A 148 -3.58 4.61 -27.77
CA GLN A 148 -4.64 3.84 -27.14
C GLN A 148 -5.63 4.75 -26.42
N THR A 149 -6.90 4.34 -26.39
CA THR A 149 -7.96 5.10 -25.72
C THR A 149 -7.79 5.01 -24.20
N GLU A 150 -8.18 6.08 -23.50
CA GLU A 150 -8.15 6.12 -22.03
C GLU A 150 -8.95 4.97 -21.41
N LEU A 151 -10.06 4.59 -22.06
CA LEU A 151 -10.94 3.49 -21.67
C LEU A 151 -10.27 2.11 -21.70
N GLY A 152 -9.25 1.91 -22.55
CA GLY A 152 -8.46 0.66 -22.56
C GLY A 152 -7.33 0.67 -21.53
N MET A 153 -6.70 1.84 -21.32
CA MET A 153 -5.49 1.95 -20.50
C MET A 153 -5.77 2.02 -19.00
N VAL A 154 -6.84 2.70 -18.58
CA VAL A 154 -7.17 2.84 -17.14
C VAL A 154 -7.47 1.48 -16.48
N PRO A 155 -8.33 0.60 -17.04
CA PRO A 155 -8.59 -0.71 -16.45
C PRO A 155 -7.35 -1.60 -16.39
N ALA A 156 -6.50 -1.56 -17.41
CA ALA A 156 -5.26 -2.34 -17.44
C ALA A 156 -4.31 -1.92 -16.32
N LEU A 157 -4.11 -0.61 -16.13
CA LEU A 157 -3.27 -0.09 -15.05
C LEU A 157 -3.89 -0.34 -13.67
N LEU A 158 -5.20 -0.19 -13.50
CA LEU A 158 -5.88 -0.53 -12.25
C LEU A 158 -5.80 -2.01 -11.91
N GLY A 159 -6.00 -2.88 -12.90
CA GLY A 159 -5.87 -4.34 -12.75
C GLY A 159 -4.45 -4.73 -12.33
N PHE A 160 -3.44 -4.11 -12.95
CA PHE A 160 -2.05 -4.29 -12.55
C PHE A 160 -1.80 -3.86 -11.10
N ILE A 161 -2.29 -2.68 -10.68
CA ILE A 161 -2.17 -2.23 -9.29
C ILE A 161 -2.83 -3.20 -8.32
N ASN A 162 -4.08 -3.58 -8.56
CA ASN A 162 -4.81 -4.48 -7.68
C ASN A 162 -4.14 -5.86 -7.59
N GLY A 163 -3.60 -6.37 -8.71
CA GLY A 163 -2.82 -7.59 -8.73
C GLY A 163 -1.57 -7.50 -7.83
N CYS A 164 -0.83 -6.40 -7.92
CA CYS A 164 0.33 -6.16 -7.05
C CYS A 164 -0.06 -6.01 -5.57
N ILE A 165 -1.19 -5.36 -5.26
CA ILE A 165 -1.69 -5.22 -3.89
C ILE A 165 -2.07 -6.59 -3.33
N ALA A 166 -2.75 -7.43 -4.12
CA ALA A 166 -3.10 -8.79 -3.73
C ALA A 166 -1.85 -9.66 -3.49
N LEU A 167 -0.83 -9.56 -4.35
CA LEU A 167 0.46 -10.22 -4.14
C LEU A 167 1.15 -9.73 -2.87
N GLY A 168 1.15 -8.42 -2.63
CA GLY A 168 1.69 -7.84 -1.40
C GLY A 168 0.97 -8.39 -0.16
N ALA A 169 -0.36 -8.42 -0.19
CA ALA A 169 -1.16 -9.00 0.89
C ALA A 169 -0.84 -10.48 1.13
N PHE A 170 -0.71 -11.27 0.06
CA PHE A 170 -0.31 -12.68 0.16
C PHE A 170 1.02 -12.84 0.91
N PHE A 171 2.07 -12.12 0.52
CA PHE A 171 3.36 -12.16 1.22
C PHE A 171 3.24 -11.68 2.67
N GLY A 172 2.46 -10.62 2.91
CA GLY A 172 2.17 -10.11 4.24
C GLY A 172 1.55 -11.17 5.14
N TYR A 173 0.50 -11.86 4.66
CA TYR A 173 -0.14 -12.94 5.41
C TYR A 173 0.80 -14.11 5.69
N SER A 174 1.65 -14.49 4.74
CA SER A 174 2.64 -15.53 4.96
C SER A 174 3.60 -15.18 6.10
N LEU A 175 4.05 -13.92 6.18
CA LEU A 175 4.89 -13.44 7.27
C LEU A 175 4.15 -13.45 8.61
N THR A 176 2.90 -12.99 8.65
CA THR A 176 2.08 -13.03 9.87
C THR A 176 1.84 -14.46 10.36
N ALA A 177 1.57 -15.40 9.45
CA ALA A 177 1.42 -16.81 9.79
C ALA A 177 2.72 -17.39 10.38
N GLY A 178 3.88 -17.07 9.78
CA GLY A 178 5.18 -17.45 10.33
C GLY A 178 5.44 -16.84 11.72
N ALA A 179 5.01 -15.60 11.96
CA ALA A 179 5.12 -14.95 13.26
C ALA A 179 4.25 -15.65 14.32
N PHE A 180 3.00 -16.02 14.01
CA PHE A 180 2.16 -16.80 14.91
C PHE A 180 2.75 -18.18 15.23
N MET A 181 3.31 -18.87 14.22
CA MET A 181 3.99 -20.15 14.42
C MET A 181 5.22 -19.99 15.33
N ALA A 182 5.98 -18.91 15.19
CA ALA A 182 7.11 -18.61 16.06
C ALA A 182 6.66 -18.33 17.52
N LEU A 183 5.56 -17.58 17.70
CA LEU A 183 4.97 -17.32 19.02
C LEU A 183 4.51 -18.63 19.69
N GLU A 184 3.83 -19.50 18.95
CA GLU A 184 3.40 -20.81 19.44
C GLU A 184 4.59 -21.70 19.85
N MET A 185 5.69 -21.68 19.09
CA MET A 185 6.91 -22.40 19.46
C MET A 185 7.55 -21.87 20.75
N VAL A 186 7.54 -20.55 20.97
CA VAL A 186 8.04 -19.94 22.21
C VAL A 186 7.14 -20.32 23.38
N GLU A 187 5.82 -20.26 23.21
CA GLU A 187 4.85 -20.64 24.24
C GLU A 187 5.00 -22.12 24.62
N ASN A 188 5.10 -23.01 23.63
CA ASN A 188 5.31 -24.45 23.86
C ASN A 188 6.64 -24.78 24.57
N ARG A 189 7.72 -24.00 24.32
CA ARG A 189 8.99 -24.14 25.06
C ARG A 189 8.91 -23.60 26.50
N SER A 190 8.12 -22.55 26.73
CA SER A 190 7.96 -21.97 28.07
C SER A 190 7.00 -22.78 28.95
N THR A 191 6.03 -23.47 28.35
CA THR A 191 5.07 -24.35 29.03
C THR A 191 5.61 -25.77 29.23
N SER A 192 6.68 -26.16 28.53
CA SER A 192 7.51 -27.31 28.89
C SER A 192 8.36 -26.99 30.13
N ALA A 193 7.70 -26.78 31.28
CA ALA A 193 8.31 -26.77 32.62
C ALA A 193 8.88 -28.15 33.04
N TRP A 194 9.07 -29.06 32.08
CA TRP A 194 9.64 -30.40 32.21
C TRP A 194 10.76 -30.66 31.19
N ALA A 195 11.43 -29.63 30.68
CA ALA A 195 12.82 -29.83 30.25
C ALA A 195 13.67 -29.79 31.53
N PRO A 196 14.14 -30.94 32.05
CA PRO A 196 15.03 -30.93 33.20
C PRO A 196 16.28 -30.13 32.84
N TYR A 197 16.87 -29.53 33.87
CA TYR A 197 18.14 -28.82 33.83
C TYR A 197 19.24 -29.67 33.16
N ASP A 198 19.43 -29.56 31.85
CA ASP A 198 20.66 -30.00 31.17
C ASP A 198 21.74 -28.90 31.25
N TRP A 199 22.07 -28.51 32.48
CA TRP A 199 23.27 -27.70 32.80
C TRP A 199 24.24 -28.49 33.69
N ALA A 200 24.24 -29.81 33.56
CA ALA A 200 25.21 -30.67 34.21
C ALA A 200 25.66 -31.75 33.21
N GLU A 201 26.56 -31.36 32.30
CA GLU A 201 27.86 -32.00 32.03
C GLU A 201 28.69 -31.15 31.05
#